data_AF-A0A3A9AW20-F1
#
_entry.id   AF-A0A3A9AW20-F1
#
_cell.length_a   1.000
_cell.length_b   1.000
_cell.length_c   1.000
_cell.angle_alpha   90.00
_cell.angle_beta   90.00
_cell.angle_gamma   90.00
#
_symmetry.space_group_name_H-M   'P 1'
#
loop_
_entity.id
_entity.type
_entity.pdbx_description
1 polymer ?
#
loop_
_entity_poly.entity_id
_entity_poly.type
_entity_poly.pdbx_seq_one_letter_code
_entity_poly.pdbx_strand_id
1 'polypeptide(L)'
;MAKKYYWLKLKDGWFDSKVIKKLRKIAGGDTYTIIYLKMLLLSLKNEGKLYYEGLEESFADELALELNEDPDNVKVTISFLENCGLIEIVDSDEYMLTEVPTAIGSETESAQRMRKCRDSKNKKLLEDKTSHCDGDVTKSDTDIEIEKDIEKDKKNICTEPERSEPEPEPIITLPLNTGEEYPVFQCDIDEFAELYPAVDVLQAMRGMRGWLNTNPARRKTKRGIRRFINSWIAREQDRGYRRPTEGSSYQQNQGNFANMQKDEYDPDIFRRMADESREDINSRKEEPDGRNQ
;
A
#
# COMPACT_ATOMS: atom_id res chain seq x y z
N MET A 1 10.50 4.67 12.15
CA MET A 1 11.06 4.15 10.88
C MET A 1 9.92 3.68 9.99
N ALA A 2 10.06 3.73 8.66
CA ALA A 2 9.08 3.14 7.75
C ALA A 2 9.11 1.62 7.91
N LYS A 3 7.95 0.96 7.94
CA LYS A 3 7.89 -0.51 8.00
C LYS A 3 8.31 -1.07 6.63
N LYS A 4 9.28 -1.97 6.61
CA LYS A 4 9.69 -2.74 5.44
C LYS A 4 9.13 -4.15 5.58
N TYR A 5 8.54 -4.65 4.50
CA TYR A 5 8.05 -6.02 4.41
C TYR A 5 8.99 -6.81 3.52
N TYR A 6 9.29 -8.04 3.92
CA TYR A 6 10.10 -8.99 3.18
C TYR A 6 9.24 -10.21 2.83
N TRP A 7 9.41 -10.78 1.65
CA TRP A 7 8.81 -12.03 1.26
C TRP A 7 9.81 -12.85 0.46
N LEU A 8 9.63 -14.18 0.53
CA LEU A 8 10.38 -15.14 -0.26
C LEU A 8 9.50 -15.61 -1.42
N LYS A 9 9.97 -15.43 -2.66
CA LYS A 9 9.26 -15.93 -3.85
C LYS A 9 9.93 -17.22 -4.32
N LEU A 10 9.28 -18.35 -4.05
CA LEU A 10 9.74 -19.65 -4.55
C LEU A 10 9.38 -19.81 -6.04
N LYS A 11 10.29 -20.39 -6.83
CA LYS A 11 10.03 -20.75 -8.23
C LYS A 11 8.99 -21.87 -8.31
N ASP A 12 8.28 -21.93 -9.43
CA ASP A 12 7.42 -23.08 -9.73
C ASP A 12 8.25 -24.37 -9.72
N GLY A 13 7.70 -25.42 -9.11
CA GLY A 13 8.42 -26.68 -8.91
C GLY A 13 9.64 -26.62 -7.98
N TRP A 14 9.75 -25.65 -7.05
CA TRP A 14 10.88 -25.61 -6.10
C TRP A 14 11.03 -26.92 -5.30
N PHE A 15 9.90 -27.45 -4.80
CA PHE A 15 9.84 -28.78 -4.15
C PHE A 15 10.10 -29.93 -5.12
N ASP A 16 9.99 -29.69 -6.43
CA ASP A 16 10.28 -30.67 -7.47
C ASP A 16 11.75 -30.75 -7.86
N SER A 17 12.56 -29.79 -7.42
CA SER A 17 14.00 -29.80 -7.65
C SER A 17 14.64 -31.06 -7.06
N LYS A 18 15.64 -31.59 -7.78
CA LYS A 18 16.33 -32.83 -7.37
C LYS A 18 17.01 -32.67 -6.00
N VAL A 19 17.50 -31.46 -5.69
CA VAL A 19 18.18 -31.15 -4.42
C VAL A 19 17.20 -31.19 -3.26
N ILE A 20 16.04 -30.52 -3.37
CA ILE A 20 15.02 -30.54 -2.31
C ILE A 20 14.38 -31.92 -2.18
N LYS A 21 14.13 -32.64 -3.28
CA LYS A 21 13.69 -34.04 -3.23
C LYS A 21 14.70 -34.94 -2.54
N LYS A 22 16.00 -34.69 -2.70
CA LYS A 22 17.07 -35.44 -2.03
C LYS A 22 17.11 -35.12 -0.54
N LEU A 23 16.99 -33.85 -0.15
CA LEU A 23 16.92 -33.43 1.25
C LEU A 23 15.74 -34.10 1.98
N ARG A 24 14.56 -34.06 1.37
CA ARG A 24 13.32 -34.63 1.94
C ARG A 24 13.31 -36.15 2.05
N LYS A 25 14.18 -36.86 1.31
CA LYS A 25 14.30 -38.32 1.39
C LYS A 25 15.09 -38.80 2.62
N ILE A 26 15.85 -37.92 3.26
CA ILE A 26 16.58 -38.24 4.49
C ILE A 26 15.57 -38.36 5.63
N ALA A 27 15.85 -39.20 6.64
CA ALA A 27 15.05 -39.22 7.86
C ALA A 27 15.07 -37.82 8.51
N GLY A 28 13.90 -37.27 8.82
CA GLY A 28 13.79 -35.87 9.27
C GLY A 28 13.90 -34.82 8.15
N GLY A 29 13.90 -35.23 6.88
CA GLY A 29 14.09 -34.35 5.73
C GLY A 29 13.07 -33.22 5.59
N ASP A 30 11.84 -33.41 6.08
CA ASP A 30 10.84 -32.33 6.13
C ASP A 30 11.25 -31.25 7.16
N THR A 31 11.81 -31.63 8.32
CA THR A 31 12.38 -30.71 9.31
C THR A 31 13.54 -29.92 8.70
N TYR A 32 14.47 -30.58 8.01
CA TYR A 32 15.60 -29.92 7.35
C TYR A 32 15.14 -28.94 6.26
N THR A 33 14.07 -29.30 5.54
CA THR A 33 13.47 -28.41 4.54
C THR A 33 12.87 -27.16 5.19
N ILE A 34 12.20 -27.31 6.35
CA ILE A 34 11.68 -26.18 7.12
C ILE A 34 12.82 -25.30 7.65
N ILE A 35 13.89 -25.90 8.20
CA ILE A 35 15.08 -25.17 8.66
C ILE A 35 15.66 -24.37 7.51
N TYR A 36 15.83 -24.97 6.33
CA TYR A 36 16.33 -24.25 5.16
C TYR A 36 15.44 -23.06 4.76
N LEU A 37 14.12 -23.24 4.70
CA LEU A 37 13.19 -22.14 4.42
C LEU A 37 13.27 -21.03 5.48
N LYS A 38 13.43 -21.37 6.75
CA LYS A 38 13.63 -20.40 7.83
C LYS A 38 14.94 -19.62 7.67
N MET A 39 16.04 -20.29 7.30
CA MET A 39 17.33 -19.63 6.98
C MET A 39 17.19 -18.65 5.81
N LEU A 40 16.49 -19.05 4.74
CA LEU A 40 16.19 -18.18 3.61
C LEU A 40 15.43 -16.93 4.07
N LEU A 41 14.42 -17.06 4.93
CA LEU A 41 13.65 -15.94 5.47
C LEU A 41 14.48 -15.03 6.37
N LEU A 42 15.33 -15.60 7.22
CA LEU A 42 16.15 -14.86 8.16
C LEU A 42 17.15 -13.96 7.42
N SER A 43 17.83 -14.52 6.42
CA SER A 43 18.80 -13.82 5.59
C SER A 43 18.22 -12.71 4.71
N LEU A 44 16.88 -12.59 4.56
CA LEU A 44 16.25 -11.55 3.73
C LEU A 44 16.59 -10.13 4.19
N LYS A 45 16.85 -9.94 5.49
CA LYS A 45 17.25 -8.63 6.03
C LYS A 45 18.66 -8.22 5.59
N ASN A 46 19.49 -9.19 5.22
CA ASN A 46 20.91 -9.05 4.95
C ASN A 46 21.26 -9.54 3.53
N GLU A 47 20.31 -9.45 2.59
CA GLU A 47 20.50 -9.77 1.17
C GLU A 47 21.00 -11.21 0.91
N GLY A 48 20.58 -12.17 1.73
CA GLY A 48 20.98 -13.58 1.61
C GLY A 48 22.18 -13.97 2.47
N LYS A 49 22.71 -13.04 3.27
CA LYS A 49 23.83 -13.29 4.18
C LYS A 49 23.36 -13.70 5.57
N LEU A 50 24.10 -14.58 6.20
CA LEU A 50 24.02 -14.95 7.61
C LEU A 50 25.38 -14.70 8.24
N TYR A 51 25.37 -14.20 9.48
CA TYR A 51 26.58 -13.84 10.21
C TYR A 51 26.68 -14.70 11.46
N TYR A 52 27.90 -15.07 11.82
CA TYR A 52 28.21 -15.69 13.09
C TYR A 52 28.74 -14.63 14.06
N GLU A 53 28.04 -14.40 15.16
CA GLU A 53 28.44 -13.39 16.15
C GLU A 53 29.33 -13.98 17.27
N GLY A 54 29.51 -15.30 17.30
CA GLY A 54 30.33 -15.99 18.29
C GLY A 54 29.63 -16.09 19.65
N LEU A 55 28.30 -16.14 19.65
CA LEU A 55 27.50 -16.28 20.88
C LEU A 55 27.54 -17.71 21.42
N GLU A 56 27.65 -18.69 20.52
CA GLU A 56 27.74 -20.11 20.84
C GLU A 56 29.09 -20.70 20.41
N GLU A 57 29.29 -22.01 20.58
CA GLU A 57 30.54 -22.69 20.18
C GLU A 57 30.67 -22.87 18.65
N SER A 58 29.53 -22.91 17.94
CA SER A 58 29.50 -23.03 16.49
C SER A 58 28.38 -22.21 15.86
N PHE A 59 28.56 -21.87 14.57
CA PHE A 59 27.52 -21.20 13.78
C PHE A 59 26.19 -21.98 13.75
N ALA A 60 26.25 -23.30 13.76
CA ALA A 60 25.05 -24.13 13.78
C ALA A 60 24.26 -23.98 15.09
N ASP A 61 24.94 -23.84 16.23
CA ASP A 61 24.32 -23.70 17.55
C ASP A 61 23.69 -22.31 17.71
N GLU A 62 24.38 -21.26 17.27
CA GLU A 62 23.85 -19.89 17.28
C GLU A 62 22.60 -19.78 16.39
N LEU A 63 22.68 -20.35 15.19
CA LEU A 63 21.55 -20.36 14.27
C LEU A 63 20.38 -21.21 14.80
N ALA A 64 20.65 -22.30 15.52
CA ALA A 64 19.60 -23.12 16.14
C ALA A 64 18.80 -22.34 17.19
N LEU A 65 19.49 -21.52 18.00
CA LEU A 65 18.82 -20.61 18.94
C LEU A 65 17.97 -19.57 18.21
N GLU A 66 18.47 -18.97 17.13
CA GLU A 66 17.72 -17.97 16.38
C GLU A 66 16.48 -18.56 15.68
N LEU A 67 16.61 -19.77 15.12
CA LEU A 67 15.52 -20.44 14.41
C LEU A 67 14.53 -21.18 15.32
N ASN A 68 14.86 -21.32 16.61
CA ASN A 68 14.18 -22.18 17.60
C ASN A 68 14.07 -23.62 17.10
N GLU A 69 15.20 -24.20 16.70
CA GLU A 69 15.30 -25.57 16.18
C GLU A 69 16.41 -26.33 16.92
N ASP A 70 16.44 -27.65 16.75
CA ASP A 70 17.46 -28.49 17.36
C ASP A 70 18.83 -28.31 16.66
N PRO A 71 19.94 -28.11 17.41
CA PRO A 71 21.26 -27.87 16.84
C PRO A 71 21.77 -29.01 15.96
N ASP A 72 21.44 -30.27 16.27
CA ASP A 72 21.82 -31.42 15.45
C ASP A 72 21.11 -31.36 14.09
N ASN A 73 19.83 -30.97 14.08
CA ASN A 73 19.07 -30.81 12.83
C ASN A 73 19.60 -29.65 11.98
N VAL A 74 19.97 -28.53 12.61
CA VAL A 74 20.57 -27.38 11.92
C VAL A 74 21.93 -27.75 11.33
N LYS A 75 22.77 -28.46 12.09
CA LYS A 75 24.09 -28.93 11.63
C LYS A 75 23.99 -29.86 10.42
N VAL A 76 23.10 -30.86 10.48
CA VAL A 76 22.84 -31.76 9.33
C VAL A 76 22.35 -30.97 8.11
N THR A 77 21.48 -29.97 8.33
CA THR A 77 20.95 -29.13 7.25
C THR A 77 22.06 -28.31 6.61
N ILE A 78 22.88 -27.60 7.39
CA ILE A 78 24.01 -26.79 6.88
C ILE A 78 24.97 -27.67 6.07
N SER A 79 25.40 -28.81 6.62
CA SER A 79 26.29 -29.72 5.89
C SER A 79 25.69 -30.24 4.59
N PHE A 80 24.37 -30.49 4.53
CA PHE A 80 23.71 -30.87 3.28
C PHE A 80 23.69 -29.72 2.26
N LEU A 81 23.38 -28.50 2.72
CA LEU A 81 23.30 -27.31 1.87
C LEU A 81 24.68 -26.96 1.29
N GLU A 82 25.75 -27.05 2.08
CA GLU A 82 27.13 -26.83 1.63
C GLU A 82 27.50 -27.80 0.51
N ASN A 83 27.22 -29.09 0.72
CA ASN A 83 27.48 -30.14 -0.26
C ASN A 83 26.68 -29.97 -1.57
N CYS A 84 25.56 -29.26 -1.53
CA CYS A 84 24.73 -28.98 -2.69
C CYS A 84 24.99 -27.59 -3.30
N GLY A 85 25.87 -26.77 -2.70
CA GLY A 85 26.14 -25.39 -3.13
C GLY A 85 24.98 -24.42 -2.87
N LEU A 86 24.09 -24.73 -1.93
CA LEU A 86 22.98 -23.88 -1.53
C LEU A 86 23.35 -22.85 -0.44
N ILE A 87 24.45 -23.11 0.27
CA ILE A 87 25.11 -22.18 1.17
C ILE A 87 26.60 -22.20 0.89
N GLU A 88 27.22 -21.04 0.83
CA GLU A 88 28.66 -20.86 0.61
C GLU A 88 29.27 -20.10 1.78
N ILE A 89 30.41 -20.58 2.28
CA ILE A 89 31.20 -19.88 3.30
C ILE A 89 32.03 -18.82 2.57
N VAL A 90 31.73 -17.55 2.82
CA VAL A 90 32.46 -16.41 2.22
C VAL A 90 33.66 -16.06 3.08
N ASP A 91 33.49 -16.05 4.40
CA ASP A 91 34.53 -15.81 5.40
C ASP A 91 34.26 -16.71 6.63
N SER A 92 35.14 -16.72 7.64
CA SER A 92 34.96 -17.55 8.85
C SER A 92 33.62 -17.32 9.54
N ASP A 93 33.12 -16.09 9.46
CA ASP A 93 31.93 -15.61 10.17
C ASP A 93 30.81 -15.17 9.21
N GLU A 94 30.97 -15.36 7.90
CA GLU A 94 30.02 -14.91 6.87
C GLU A 94 29.60 -16.07 5.94
N TYR A 95 28.31 -16.35 5.93
CA TYR A 95 27.69 -17.41 5.13
C TYR A 95 26.68 -16.80 4.15
N MET A 96 26.73 -17.23 2.88
CA MET A 96 25.86 -16.72 1.81
C MET A 96 24.92 -17.81 1.29
N LEU A 97 23.62 -17.51 1.25
CA LEU A 97 22.60 -18.38 0.66
C LEU A 97 22.41 -18.03 -0.82
N THR A 98 22.86 -18.92 -1.70
CA THR A 98 23.00 -18.65 -3.14
C THR A 98 21.66 -18.49 -3.88
N GLU A 99 20.58 -19.10 -3.38
CA GLU A 99 19.25 -18.99 -3.99
C GLU A 99 18.54 -17.66 -3.66
N VAL A 100 18.90 -17.01 -2.56
CA VAL A 100 18.19 -15.85 -2.00
C VAL A 100 18.20 -14.63 -2.93
N PRO A 101 19.34 -14.20 -3.52
CA PRO A 101 19.36 -13.05 -4.43
C PRO A 101 18.41 -13.17 -5.62
N THR A 102 18.14 -14.41 -6.08
CA THR A 102 17.22 -14.66 -7.19
C THR A 102 15.75 -14.77 -6.77
N ALA A 103 15.47 -14.89 -5.47
CA ALA A 103 14.17 -15.13 -4.88
C ALA A 103 13.62 -13.93 -4.05
N ILE A 104 14.41 -12.87 -3.88
CA ILE A 104 14.05 -11.66 -3.11
C ILE A 104 13.17 -10.71 -3.91
N GLY A 105 12.14 -10.16 -3.25
CA GLY A 105 11.52 -8.88 -3.59
C GLY A 105 11.34 -8.00 -2.34
N SER A 106 11.28 -6.68 -2.51
CA SER A 106 10.99 -5.72 -1.43
C SER A 106 9.90 -4.73 -1.83
N GLU A 107 8.94 -4.44 -0.93
CA GLU A 107 7.74 -3.65 -1.22
C GLU A 107 7.62 -2.53 -0.20
N THR A 108 7.29 -1.34 -0.68
CA THR A 108 6.96 -0.20 0.19
C THR A 108 5.50 -0.27 0.61
N GLU A 109 5.13 0.35 1.73
CA GLU A 109 3.73 0.40 2.23
C GLU A 109 2.74 0.93 1.17
N SER A 110 3.19 1.74 0.21
CA SER A 110 2.34 2.22 -0.89
C SER A 110 2.12 1.17 -1.96
N ALA A 111 3.17 0.43 -2.33
CA ALA A 111 3.07 -0.67 -3.28
C ALA A 111 2.23 -1.82 -2.70
N GLN A 112 2.38 -2.13 -1.41
CA GLN A 112 1.56 -3.14 -0.72
C GLN A 112 0.07 -2.77 -0.75
N ARG A 113 -0.26 -1.48 -0.57
CA ARG A 113 -1.63 -0.98 -0.70
C ARG A 113 -2.14 -1.15 -2.14
N MET A 114 -1.32 -0.83 -3.15
CA MET A 114 -1.70 -1.06 -4.55
C MET A 114 -1.96 -2.53 -4.85
N ARG A 115 -1.11 -3.46 -4.36
CA ARG A 115 -1.34 -4.89 -4.51
C ARG A 115 -2.65 -5.34 -3.87
N LYS A 116 -2.90 -4.95 -2.62
CA LYS A 116 -4.19 -5.24 -1.94
C LYS A 116 -5.38 -4.68 -2.71
N CYS A 117 -5.27 -3.48 -3.26
CA CYS A 117 -6.30 -2.88 -4.12
C CYS A 117 -6.59 -3.75 -5.34
N ARG A 118 -5.55 -4.24 -6.03
CA ARG A 118 -5.67 -5.13 -7.20
C ARG A 118 -6.32 -6.46 -6.82
N ASP A 119 -5.84 -7.08 -5.73
CA ASP A 119 -6.36 -8.36 -5.26
C ASP A 119 -7.85 -8.26 -4.85
N SER A 120 -8.23 -7.19 -4.14
CA SER A 120 -9.63 -6.94 -3.75
C SER A 120 -10.53 -6.62 -4.95
N LYS A 121 -10.06 -5.84 -5.94
CA LYS A 121 -10.81 -5.61 -7.20
C LYS A 121 -11.05 -6.93 -7.94
N ASN A 122 -10.01 -7.76 -8.06
CA ASN A 122 -10.09 -9.04 -8.74
C ASN A 122 -11.03 -10.01 -8.01
N LYS A 123 -11.00 -10.04 -6.67
CA LYS A 123 -11.90 -10.86 -5.87
C LYS A 123 -13.36 -10.42 -6.02
N LYS A 124 -13.63 -9.10 -5.96
CA LYS A 124 -14.98 -8.54 -6.15
C LYS A 124 -15.54 -8.80 -7.56
N LEU A 125 -14.70 -8.68 -8.59
CA LEU A 125 -15.03 -9.04 -9.97
C LEU A 125 -15.31 -10.54 -10.16
N LEU A 126 -14.70 -11.41 -9.35
CA LEU A 126 -15.00 -12.85 -9.34
C LEU A 126 -16.32 -13.15 -8.63
N GLU A 127 -16.61 -12.46 -7.52
CA GLU A 127 -17.86 -12.62 -6.75
C GLU A 127 -19.09 -12.06 -7.48
N ASP A 128 -18.98 -10.91 -8.15
CA ASP A 128 -20.07 -10.31 -8.96
C ASP A 128 -20.42 -11.17 -10.19
N LYS A 129 -19.52 -12.06 -10.63
CA LYS A 129 -19.80 -13.04 -11.70
C LYS A 129 -20.57 -14.28 -11.21
N THR A 130 -20.76 -14.44 -9.90
CA THR A 130 -21.49 -15.57 -9.30
C THR A 130 -22.91 -15.24 -8.80
N SER A 131 -23.41 -14.01 -8.98
CA SER A 131 -24.69 -13.56 -8.41
C SER A 131 -25.74 -13.07 -9.43
N HIS A 132 -25.69 -13.55 -10.68
CA HIS A 132 -26.80 -13.34 -11.62
C HIS A 132 -27.07 -14.56 -12.51
N CYS A 133 -27.82 -15.51 -11.96
CA CYS A 133 -28.70 -16.37 -12.75
C CYS A 133 -29.91 -16.78 -11.90
N ASP A 134 -30.92 -15.91 -11.85
CA ASP A 134 -32.28 -16.35 -11.55
C ASP A 134 -32.98 -16.68 -12.87
N GLY A 135 -33.61 -17.86 -12.95
CA GLY A 135 -34.78 -18.07 -13.81
C GLY A 135 -34.69 -19.11 -14.93
N ASP A 136 -34.82 -20.37 -14.53
CA ASP A 136 -35.70 -21.40 -15.13
C ASP A 136 -35.23 -22.25 -16.34
N VAL A 137 -35.54 -23.56 -16.20
CA VAL A 137 -35.53 -24.69 -17.15
C VAL A 137 -34.17 -25.01 -17.83
N THR A 138 -33.56 -26.19 -17.70
CA THR A 138 -34.06 -27.52 -18.06
C THR A 138 -33.10 -28.57 -17.50
N LYS A 139 -33.67 -29.66 -16.96
CA LYS A 139 -32.96 -30.89 -16.65
C LYS A 139 -32.40 -31.51 -17.94
N SER A 140 -31.11 -31.81 -17.95
CA SER A 140 -30.56 -32.92 -18.73
C SER A 140 -29.32 -33.43 -18.03
N ASP A 141 -29.48 -34.58 -17.38
CA ASP A 141 -28.40 -35.44 -16.95
C ASP A 141 -27.54 -35.80 -18.17
N THR A 142 -26.22 -35.59 -18.08
CA THR A 142 -25.27 -36.35 -18.88
C THR A 142 -23.99 -36.50 -18.07
N ASP A 143 -23.80 -37.72 -17.59
CA ASP A 143 -22.56 -38.26 -17.06
C ASP A 143 -21.41 -37.99 -18.02
N ILE A 144 -20.32 -37.38 -17.53
CA ILE A 144 -19.03 -37.46 -18.19
C ILE A 144 -17.95 -37.68 -17.13
N GLU A 145 -17.58 -38.94 -16.99
CA GLU A 145 -16.30 -39.40 -16.43
C GLU A 145 -15.15 -38.77 -17.24
N ILE A 146 -14.19 -38.14 -16.56
CA ILE A 146 -12.90 -37.83 -17.19
C ILE A 146 -11.79 -38.33 -16.26
N GLU A 147 -11.30 -39.52 -16.62
CA GLU A 147 -10.01 -40.05 -16.20
C GLU A 147 -8.84 -39.18 -16.70
N LYS A 148 -7.81 -39.13 -15.89
CA LYS A 148 -6.49 -38.55 -16.18
C LYS A 148 -5.80 -39.33 -17.29
N ASP A 149 -5.09 -38.64 -18.19
CA ASP A 149 -3.71 -39.05 -18.47
C ASP A 149 -2.88 -37.97 -19.19
N ILE A 150 -1.57 -38.13 -18.98
CA ILE A 150 -0.48 -37.18 -19.04
C ILE A 150 0.34 -37.35 -20.34
N GLU A 151 1.00 -36.27 -20.79
CA GLU A 151 2.42 -36.19 -21.22
C GLU A 151 2.80 -35.69 -22.64
N LYS A 152 3.59 -34.58 -22.64
CA LYS A 152 4.82 -34.27 -23.43
C LYS A 152 4.74 -34.18 -24.97
N ASP A 153 5.45 -33.30 -25.70
CA ASP A 153 6.52 -32.34 -25.42
C ASP A 153 6.78 -31.50 -26.70
N LYS A 154 7.32 -30.28 -26.49
CA LYS A 154 8.32 -29.57 -27.32
C LYS A 154 7.95 -28.68 -28.53
N LYS A 155 8.30 -27.40 -28.29
CA LYS A 155 8.97 -26.41 -29.15
C LYS A 155 8.11 -25.68 -30.17
N ASN A 156 7.83 -24.41 -29.89
CA ASN A 156 8.46 -23.32 -30.62
C ASN A 156 8.36 -21.99 -29.86
N ILE A 157 9.44 -21.23 -29.99
CA ILE A 157 9.58 -19.79 -29.80
C ILE A 157 8.26 -19.05 -30.02
N CYS A 158 7.88 -18.20 -29.06
CA CYS A 158 7.36 -16.86 -29.33
C CYS A 158 7.13 -16.11 -28.03
N THR A 159 7.85 -14.99 -27.92
CA THR A 159 7.44 -13.72 -27.33
C THR A 159 6.05 -13.73 -26.69
N GLU A 160 6.01 -13.84 -25.37
CA GLU A 160 4.79 -13.62 -24.62
C GLU A 160 4.42 -12.14 -24.75
N PRO A 161 3.20 -11.80 -25.21
CA PRO A 161 2.79 -10.41 -25.27
C PRO A 161 2.69 -9.90 -23.83
N GLU A 162 3.23 -8.69 -23.59
CA GLU A 162 2.78 -7.86 -22.47
C GLU A 162 1.25 -7.75 -22.57
N ARG A 163 0.53 -8.62 -21.87
CA ARG A 163 -0.79 -8.28 -21.37
C ARG A 163 -0.54 -7.40 -20.16
N SER A 164 -0.21 -6.14 -20.44
CA SER A 164 -0.22 -5.08 -19.45
C SER A 164 -1.66 -4.97 -18.93
N GLU A 165 -1.94 -5.71 -17.85
CA GLU A 165 -3.07 -5.38 -17.02
C GLU A 165 -2.92 -3.92 -16.61
N PRO A 166 -3.92 -3.05 -16.88
CA PRO A 166 -3.80 -1.64 -16.56
C PRO A 166 -3.59 -1.49 -15.06
N GLU A 167 -2.50 -0.81 -14.67
CA GLU A 167 -2.30 -0.43 -13.28
C GLU A 167 -3.53 0.34 -12.79
N PRO A 168 -4.07 0.02 -11.60
CA PRO A 168 -5.30 0.64 -11.15
C PRO A 168 -5.10 2.16 -11.02
N GLU A 169 -5.84 2.93 -11.80
CA GLU A 169 -5.75 4.38 -11.75
C GLU A 169 -6.18 4.92 -10.37
N PRO A 170 -5.47 5.93 -9.84
CA PRO A 170 -5.86 6.60 -8.61
C PRO A 170 -7.15 7.40 -8.83
N ILE A 171 -8.08 7.33 -7.87
CA ILE A 171 -9.35 8.06 -7.94
C ILE A 171 -9.14 9.55 -7.70
N ILE A 172 -8.22 9.86 -6.80
CA ILE A 172 -7.85 11.23 -6.48
C ILE A 172 -6.39 11.27 -6.03
N THR A 173 -5.72 12.39 -6.27
CA THR A 173 -4.38 12.63 -5.77
C THR A 173 -4.37 13.80 -4.79
N LEU A 174 -3.47 13.76 -3.81
CA LEU A 174 -3.27 14.82 -2.84
C LEU A 174 -1.86 15.41 -2.98
N PRO A 175 -1.70 16.73 -3.18
CA PRO A 175 -0.38 17.31 -3.38
C PRO A 175 0.43 17.29 -2.07
N LEU A 176 1.67 16.84 -2.16
CA LEU A 176 2.63 16.80 -1.08
C LEU A 176 3.47 18.08 -1.02
N ASN A 177 4.19 18.25 0.08
CA ASN A 177 5.10 19.40 0.26
C ASN A 177 6.32 19.35 -0.66
N THR A 178 6.70 18.16 -1.15
CA THR A 178 7.78 17.95 -2.12
C THR A 178 7.39 18.30 -3.55
N GLY A 179 6.12 18.59 -3.81
CA GLY A 179 5.57 18.75 -5.16
C GLY A 179 5.09 17.46 -5.81
N GLU A 180 5.37 16.30 -5.21
CA GLU A 180 4.81 15.01 -5.62
C GLU A 180 3.30 14.93 -5.33
N GLU A 181 2.59 14.10 -6.09
CA GLU A 181 1.17 13.79 -5.89
C GLU A 181 1.05 12.45 -5.14
N TYR A 182 0.33 12.43 -4.02
CA TYR A 182 0.03 11.22 -3.27
C TYR A 182 -1.23 10.55 -3.85
N PRO A 183 -1.12 9.34 -4.43
CA PRO A 183 -2.28 8.66 -4.99
C PRO A 183 -3.19 8.08 -3.89
N VAL A 184 -4.50 8.28 -4.05
CA VAL A 184 -5.55 7.68 -3.22
C VAL A 184 -6.40 6.79 -4.12
N PHE A 185 -6.50 5.51 -3.76
CA PHE A 185 -7.22 4.49 -4.52
C PHE A 185 -8.57 4.15 -3.88
N GLN A 186 -9.40 3.39 -4.60
CA GLN A 186 -10.68 2.91 -4.07
C GLN A 186 -10.54 2.17 -2.75
N CYS A 187 -9.51 1.33 -2.60
CA CYS A 187 -9.29 0.59 -1.35
C CYS A 187 -9.00 1.51 -0.15
N ASP A 188 -8.35 2.67 -0.36
CA ASP A 188 -8.13 3.65 0.70
C ASP A 188 -9.48 4.27 1.11
N ILE A 189 -10.35 4.56 0.14
CA ILE A 189 -11.69 5.09 0.38
C ILE A 189 -12.53 4.08 1.17
N ASP A 190 -12.53 2.82 0.74
CA ASP A 190 -13.27 1.73 1.38
C ASP A 190 -12.77 1.51 2.82
N GLU A 191 -11.44 1.49 3.05
CA GLU A 191 -10.83 1.38 4.38
C GLU A 191 -11.32 2.49 5.31
N PHE A 192 -11.33 3.74 4.84
CA PHE A 192 -11.82 4.85 5.66
C PHE A 192 -13.34 4.84 5.80
N ALA A 193 -14.10 4.37 4.81
CA ALA A 193 -15.56 4.31 4.87
C ALA A 193 -16.04 3.26 5.88
N GLU A 194 -15.32 2.15 6.01
CA GLU A 194 -15.57 1.13 7.03
C GLU A 194 -15.32 1.68 8.45
N LEU A 195 -14.24 2.44 8.64
CA LEU A 195 -13.90 3.06 9.93
C LEU A 195 -14.79 4.26 10.29
N TYR A 196 -15.27 4.99 9.30
CA TYR A 196 -16.02 6.23 9.45
C TYR A 196 -17.34 6.19 8.66
N PRO A 197 -18.30 5.32 9.05
CA PRO A 197 -19.51 5.05 8.25
C PRO A 197 -20.46 6.25 8.13
N ALA A 198 -20.31 7.28 8.96
CA ALA A 198 -21.12 8.49 8.92
C ALA A 198 -20.58 9.57 7.97
N VAL A 199 -19.46 9.31 7.27
CA VAL A 199 -18.79 10.29 6.42
C VAL A 199 -18.78 9.83 4.96
N ASP A 200 -19.13 10.73 4.03
CA ASP A 200 -18.80 10.55 2.62
C ASP A 200 -17.29 10.78 2.43
N VAL A 201 -16.55 9.67 2.45
CA VAL A 201 -15.07 9.67 2.40
C VAL A 201 -14.56 10.25 1.09
N LEU A 202 -15.19 9.96 -0.06
CA LEU A 202 -14.73 10.48 -1.34
C LEU A 202 -14.91 12.00 -1.39
N GLN A 203 -16.03 12.51 -0.90
CA GLN A 203 -16.23 13.95 -0.80
C GLN A 203 -15.26 14.60 0.20
N ALA A 204 -14.97 13.95 1.32
CA ALA A 204 -13.95 14.42 2.26
C ALA A 204 -12.56 14.50 1.61
N MET A 205 -12.16 13.49 0.81
CA MET A 205 -10.90 13.49 0.07
C MET A 205 -10.81 14.63 -0.95
N ARG A 206 -11.91 14.94 -1.66
CA ARG A 206 -11.98 16.11 -2.55
C ARG A 206 -11.81 17.42 -1.79
N GLY A 207 -12.45 17.55 -0.63
CA GLY A 207 -12.29 18.70 0.26
C GLY A 207 -10.85 18.87 0.74
N MET A 208 -10.20 17.77 1.14
CA MET A 208 -8.79 17.76 1.52
C MET A 208 -7.89 18.22 0.38
N ARG A 209 -8.11 17.74 -0.86
CA ARG A 209 -7.34 18.18 -2.04
C ARG A 209 -7.49 19.69 -2.26
N GLY A 210 -8.72 20.20 -2.24
CA GLY A 210 -8.98 21.64 -2.38
C GLY A 210 -8.29 22.48 -1.29
N TRP A 211 -8.29 21.99 -0.05
CA TRP A 211 -7.61 22.65 1.05
C TRP A 211 -6.08 22.68 0.87
N LEU A 212 -5.47 21.57 0.42
CA LEU A 212 -4.03 21.49 0.17
C LEU A 212 -3.58 22.34 -1.03
N ASN A 213 -4.46 22.52 -2.02
CA ASN A 213 -4.22 23.41 -3.16
C ASN A 213 -4.22 24.88 -2.74
N THR A 214 -5.19 25.28 -1.91
CA THR A 214 -5.30 26.65 -1.37
C THR A 214 -4.28 26.96 -0.29
N ASN A 215 -3.70 25.93 0.35
CA ASN A 215 -2.72 26.08 1.43
C ASN A 215 -1.39 25.36 1.12
N PRO A 216 -0.58 25.82 0.13
CA PRO A 216 0.67 25.15 -0.27
C PRO A 216 1.65 24.96 0.90
N ALA A 217 1.79 25.96 1.77
CA ALA A 217 2.66 25.90 2.95
C ALA A 217 2.21 24.86 4.00
N ARG A 218 0.96 24.37 3.92
CA ARG A 218 0.40 23.39 4.85
C ARG A 218 0.32 21.98 4.26
N ARG A 219 0.86 21.76 3.04
CA ARG A 219 0.96 20.44 2.43
C ARG A 219 1.76 19.48 3.31
N LYS A 220 1.43 18.20 3.24
CA LYS A 220 2.02 17.18 4.12
C LYS A 220 3.20 16.51 3.46
N THR A 221 4.07 15.93 4.29
CA THR A 221 5.05 14.95 3.83
C THR A 221 4.35 13.65 3.46
N LYS A 222 4.99 12.83 2.61
CA LYS A 222 4.51 11.49 2.27
C LYS A 222 4.19 10.63 3.50
N ARG A 223 4.97 10.78 4.58
CA ARG A 223 4.74 10.09 5.87
C ARG A 223 3.59 10.69 6.69
N GLY A 224 3.36 12.00 6.59
CA GLY A 224 2.37 12.73 7.38
C GLY A 224 0.96 12.76 6.78
N ILE A 225 0.82 12.54 5.47
CA ILE A 225 -0.46 12.69 4.76
C ILE A 225 -1.55 11.75 5.27
N ARG A 226 -1.22 10.50 5.62
CA ARG A 226 -2.21 9.54 6.15
C ARG A 226 -2.78 9.96 7.50
N ARG A 227 -1.96 10.54 8.39
CA ARG A 227 -2.43 11.11 9.67
C ARG A 227 -3.36 12.29 9.44
N PHE A 228 -3.02 13.13 8.46
CA PHE A 228 -3.86 14.25 8.06
C PHE A 228 -5.24 13.79 7.57
N ILE A 229 -5.28 12.79 6.68
CA ILE A 229 -6.53 12.20 6.18
C ILE A 229 -7.38 11.69 7.33
N ASN A 230 -6.82 10.81 8.17
CA ASN A 230 -7.53 10.22 9.29
C ASN A 230 -8.09 11.28 10.25
N SER A 231 -7.28 12.27 10.61
CA SER A 231 -7.72 13.36 11.48
C SER A 231 -8.75 14.29 10.82
N TRP A 232 -8.79 14.40 9.49
CA TRP A 232 -9.81 15.17 8.79
C TRP A 232 -11.14 14.43 8.82
N ILE A 233 -11.14 13.16 8.42
CA ILE A 233 -12.36 12.33 8.35
C ILE A 233 -12.97 12.14 9.73
N ALA A 234 -12.16 11.89 10.76
CA ALA A 234 -12.66 11.79 12.14
C ALA A 234 -13.41 13.05 12.59
N ARG A 235 -12.89 14.25 12.26
CA ARG A 235 -13.57 15.51 12.57
C ARG A 235 -14.84 15.72 11.75
N GLU A 236 -14.87 15.21 10.52
CA GLU A 236 -16.06 15.25 9.67
C GLU A 236 -17.16 14.35 10.23
N GLN A 237 -16.80 13.19 10.78
CA GLN A 237 -17.73 12.31 11.50
C GLN A 237 -18.34 13.02 12.72
N ASP A 238 -17.52 13.70 13.50
CA ASP A 238 -17.96 14.39 14.72
C ASP A 238 -18.80 15.65 14.42
N ARG A 239 -18.74 16.23 13.22
CA ARG A 239 -19.57 17.39 12.83
C ARG A 239 -21.07 17.07 12.78
N GLY A 240 -21.42 15.84 12.44
CA GLY A 240 -22.81 15.37 12.40
C GLY A 240 -23.37 14.99 13.77
N TYR A 241 -22.52 14.75 14.77
CA TYR A 241 -22.91 14.33 16.12
C TYR A 241 -22.69 15.45 17.14
N ARG A 242 -23.50 16.52 17.08
CA ARG A 242 -23.66 17.41 18.24
C ARG A 242 -24.76 16.84 19.12
N ARG A 243 -24.41 16.30 20.29
CA ARG A 243 -25.40 16.00 21.35
C ARG A 243 -26.15 17.29 21.70
N PRO A 244 -27.48 17.27 21.82
CA PRO A 244 -28.20 18.33 22.51
C PRO A 244 -27.72 18.32 23.97
N THR A 245 -26.96 19.32 24.38
CA THR A 245 -26.70 19.55 25.80
C THR A 245 -27.99 20.07 26.42
N GLU A 246 -28.74 19.20 27.09
CA GLU A 246 -29.66 19.60 28.15
C GLU A 246 -28.85 20.13 29.33
N GLY A 247 -29.21 21.33 29.81
CA GLY A 247 -28.64 21.91 31.02
C GLY A 247 -27.62 23.03 30.79
N SER A 248 -28.10 24.14 30.22
CA SER A 248 -27.42 25.43 30.38
C SER A 248 -27.65 25.94 31.80
N SER A 249 -26.62 25.94 32.64
CA SER A 249 -26.51 26.88 33.75
C SER A 249 -25.33 27.81 33.46
N TYR A 250 -25.64 29.02 33.00
CA TYR A 250 -24.70 30.11 32.87
C TYR A 250 -24.14 30.48 34.25
N GLN A 251 -22.84 30.31 34.45
CA GLN A 251 -22.10 31.19 35.34
C GLN A 251 -20.86 31.70 34.61
N GLN A 252 -20.93 32.98 34.26
CA GLN A 252 -19.80 33.76 33.78
C GLN A 252 -18.74 33.81 34.87
N ASN A 253 -17.48 33.58 34.50
CA ASN A 253 -16.44 34.45 35.04
C ASN A 253 -15.51 34.89 33.90
N GLN A 254 -15.51 36.20 33.72
CA GLN A 254 -14.67 36.99 32.82
C GLN A 254 -13.22 36.92 33.33
N GLY A 255 -12.17 37.05 32.52
CA GLY A 255 -12.10 37.36 31.11
C GLY A 255 -10.67 37.23 30.60
N ASN A 256 -10.49 37.48 29.31
CA ASN A 256 -9.53 38.45 28.76
C ASN A 256 -9.36 38.20 27.26
N PHE A 257 -10.36 38.56 26.45
CA PHE A 257 -10.20 38.76 25.00
C PHE A 257 -11.10 39.92 24.55
N ALA A 258 -10.94 41.07 25.20
CA ALA A 258 -11.34 42.35 24.65
C ALA A 258 -10.06 43.10 24.31
N ASN A 259 -9.67 43.10 23.03
CA ASN A 259 -9.06 44.19 22.27
C ASN A 259 -8.29 43.66 21.06
N MET A 260 -8.92 43.60 19.90
CA MET A 260 -8.48 44.43 18.76
C MET A 260 -9.60 44.53 17.72
N GLN A 261 -10.33 45.64 17.86
CA GLN A 261 -11.09 46.42 16.88
C GLN A 261 -11.70 45.74 15.65
N LYS A 262 -13.04 45.74 15.67
CA LYS A 262 -13.91 45.91 14.51
C LYS A 262 -13.70 47.31 13.93
N ASP A 263 -13.51 47.39 12.63
CA ASP A 263 -13.95 48.40 11.65
C ASP A 263 -13.75 47.65 10.31
N GLU A 264 -14.63 47.52 9.33
CA GLU A 264 -15.99 47.95 9.01
C GLU A 264 -16.37 47.03 7.83
N TYR A 265 -17.35 46.14 7.97
CA TYR A 265 -17.85 45.34 6.84
C TYR A 265 -19.06 46.09 6.27
N ASP A 266 -18.86 46.80 5.17
CA ASP A 266 -19.90 47.45 4.38
C ASP A 266 -20.61 46.38 3.52
N PRO A 267 -21.88 46.04 3.80
CA PRO A 267 -22.60 44.99 3.10
C PRO A 267 -22.95 45.33 1.63
N ASP A 268 -22.74 46.58 1.18
CA ASP A 268 -23.06 47.02 -0.18
C ASP A 268 -21.83 47.21 -1.11
N ILE A 269 -20.64 46.73 -0.70
CA ILE A 269 -19.41 46.77 -1.52
C ILE A 269 -19.58 46.10 -2.89
N PHE A 270 -20.34 45.00 -2.97
CA PHE A 270 -20.58 44.29 -4.24
C PHE A 270 -21.51 45.05 -5.19
N ARG A 271 -22.32 45.98 -4.69
CA ARG A 271 -23.20 46.81 -5.52
C ARG A 271 -22.43 47.95 -6.16
N ARG A 272 -21.49 48.58 -5.43
CA ARG A 272 -20.62 49.64 -5.95
C ARG A 272 -19.66 49.15 -7.04
N MET A 273 -19.07 47.96 -6.88
CA MET A 273 -18.19 47.37 -7.91
C MET A 273 -18.92 47.03 -9.23
N ALA A 274 -20.23 46.76 -9.16
CA ALA A 274 -21.04 46.48 -10.35
C ALA A 274 -21.45 47.74 -11.13
N ASP A 275 -21.46 48.90 -10.47
CA ASP A 275 -21.77 50.19 -11.10
C ASP A 275 -20.51 50.87 -11.66
N GLU A 276 -19.34 50.71 -11.03
CA GLU A 276 -18.05 51.18 -11.57
C GLU A 276 -17.67 50.50 -12.91
N SER A 277 -18.13 49.25 -13.12
CA SER A 277 -17.90 48.53 -14.38
C SER A 277 -18.73 49.05 -15.57
N ARG A 278 -19.73 49.92 -15.33
CA ARG A 278 -20.60 50.49 -16.37
C ARG A 278 -20.16 51.89 -16.83
N GLU A 279 -19.44 52.65 -16.01
CA GLU A 279 -18.90 53.96 -16.41
C GLU A 279 -17.64 53.83 -17.28
N ASP A 280 -16.82 52.80 -17.08
CA ASP A 280 -15.60 52.53 -17.88
C ASP A 280 -15.88 52.10 -19.34
N ILE A 281 -17.10 51.69 -19.66
CA ILE A 281 -17.50 51.36 -21.04
C ILE A 281 -17.93 52.62 -21.81
N ASN A 282 -18.43 53.65 -21.11
CA ASN A 282 -18.87 54.90 -21.73
C ASN A 282 -17.75 55.95 -21.87
N SER A 283 -16.66 55.85 -21.11
CA SER A 283 -15.50 56.75 -21.20
C SER A 283 -14.56 56.44 -22.38
N ARG A 284 -14.71 55.29 -23.06
CA ARG A 284 -13.88 54.90 -24.21
C ARG A 284 -14.35 55.43 -25.57
N LYS A 285 -15.34 56.32 -25.61
CA LYS A 285 -15.86 56.94 -26.85
C LYS A 285 -15.60 58.44 -27.01
N GLU A 286 -14.95 59.10 -26.06
CA GLU A 286 -14.67 60.53 -26.15
C GLU A 286 -13.24 60.85 -25.72
N GLU A 287 -12.27 60.62 -26.60
CA GLU A 287 -11.03 61.42 -26.61
C GLU A 287 -10.98 62.23 -27.92
N PRO A 288 -10.88 63.57 -27.84
CA PRO A 288 -10.81 64.45 -29.00
C PRO A 288 -9.40 64.50 -29.59
N ASP A 289 -9.37 64.52 -30.92
CA ASP A 289 -8.22 64.79 -31.77
C ASP A 289 -7.50 66.08 -31.33
N GLY A 290 -6.23 65.93 -30.93
CA GLY A 290 -5.39 67.04 -30.52
C GLY A 290 -4.54 67.56 -31.68
N ARG A 291 -4.68 68.84 -32.01
CA ARG A 291 -3.59 69.84 -32.14
C ARG A 291 -4.04 71.09 -32.92
N ASN A 292 -3.93 72.24 -32.26
CA ASN A 292 -3.68 73.52 -32.91
C ASN A 292 -2.16 73.68 -33.11
N GLN A 293 -1.72 73.78 -34.35
CA GLN A 293 -0.74 74.75 -34.88
C GLN A 293 -0.63 74.57 -36.40
#